data_AF-A0A3M0ICE5-F1
#
_entry.id   AF-A0A3M0ICE5-F1
#
_cell.length_a   1.000
_cell.length_b   1.000
_cell.length_c   1.000
_cell.angle_alpha   90.00
_cell.angle_beta   90.00
_cell.angle_gamma   90.00
#
_symmetry.space_group_name_H-M   'P 1'
#
loop_
_entity.id
_entity.type
_entity.pdbx_description
1 polymer ?
#
loop_
_entity_poly.entity_id
_entity_poly.type
_entity_poly.pdbx_seq_one_letter_code
_entity_poly.pdbx_strand_id
1 'polypeptide(L)'
;MATITSISTGSPGSAGQTLTINGTSLSTATRVNFGNKSATATVVTSTQITCTIPSLCAGQYNINVTAGTSTTNSLPFFYAATPAVAAVTPGTGTASPGTLALSGSGFLNASAVTFGAIGAGTAVTVVNDSQLTVTAPAHGAFTGCQDTVDITVTGPGGTSTTSVADQFVYYNAPAVTGLSPDTGPAGTSVTVTGTCFDTVIDATFTPTAGGASISATSFTSASETQLIVVVPAGLAVGTTYDLQVITPGGTSAVVAADVFTGA
;
A
#
# COMPACT_ATOMS: atom_id res chain seq x y z
N MET A 1 51.95 8.05 -5.75
CA MET A 1 50.70 8.31 -6.51
C MET A 1 49.55 7.77 -5.70
N ALA A 2 48.43 8.50 -5.60
CA ALA A 2 47.29 8.06 -4.81
C ALA A 2 46.62 6.82 -5.43
N THR A 3 46.25 5.86 -4.59
CA THR A 3 45.52 4.66 -5.00
C THR A 3 44.42 4.34 -3.99
N ILE A 4 43.35 3.71 -4.44
CA ILE A 4 42.31 3.15 -3.59
C ILE A 4 42.38 1.63 -3.64
N THR A 5 42.28 0.98 -2.48
CA THR A 5 42.43 -0.47 -2.33
C THR A 5 41.14 -1.14 -1.88
N SER A 6 40.26 -0.42 -1.16
CA SER A 6 38.94 -0.92 -0.80
C SER A 6 37.94 0.21 -0.60
N ILE A 7 36.67 -0.15 -0.78
CA ILE A 7 35.52 0.68 -0.47
C ILE A 7 34.65 -0.15 0.45
N SER A 8 34.36 0.33 1.65
CA SER A 8 33.45 -0.36 2.56
C SER A 8 32.08 0.28 2.48
N THR A 9 31.13 -0.45 1.89
CA THR A 9 29.70 -0.26 2.14
C THR A 9 29.08 -1.61 2.46
N GLY A 10 28.01 -1.59 3.27
CA GLY A 10 26.95 -2.58 3.07
C GLY A 10 26.50 -2.42 1.62
N SER A 11 26.90 -3.34 0.76
CA SER A 11 26.58 -3.29 -0.67
C SER A 11 25.22 -3.93 -0.89
N PRO A 12 24.30 -3.30 -1.63
CA PRO A 12 24.44 -2.00 -2.31
C PRO A 12 24.41 -0.80 -1.35
N GLY A 13 25.19 0.25 -1.64
CA GLY A 13 25.09 1.51 -0.91
C GLY A 13 23.89 2.35 -1.39
N SER A 14 23.45 3.30 -0.58
CA SER A 14 22.33 4.20 -0.88
C SER A 14 22.64 5.64 -0.48
N ALA A 15 21.84 6.58 -0.96
CA ALA A 15 22.01 8.00 -0.68
C ALA A 15 22.07 8.28 0.83
N GLY A 16 22.95 9.20 1.23
CA GLY A 16 23.09 9.62 2.63
C GLY A 16 23.98 8.70 3.49
N GLN A 17 24.28 7.47 3.07
CA GLN A 17 25.22 6.62 3.78
C GLN A 17 26.65 7.19 3.71
N THR A 18 27.45 6.90 4.74
CA THR A 18 28.89 7.21 4.72
C THR A 18 29.66 6.11 4.00
N LEU A 19 30.31 6.47 2.90
CA LEU A 19 31.25 5.63 2.16
C LEU A 19 32.65 5.80 2.74
N THR A 20 33.26 4.73 3.25
CA THR A 20 34.67 4.74 3.65
C THR A 20 35.52 4.14 2.55
N ILE A 21 36.59 4.83 2.18
CA ILE A 21 37.53 4.43 1.12
C ILE A 21 38.92 4.34 1.73
N ASN A 22 39.56 3.18 1.59
CA ASN A 22 40.93 2.96 2.03
C ASN A 22 41.87 2.94 0.83
N GLY A 23 43.12 3.32 1.06
CA GLY A 23 44.10 3.45 0.00
C GLY A 23 45.46 3.97 0.48
N THR A 24 46.17 4.63 -0.42
CA THR A 24 47.47 5.25 -0.14
C THR A 24 47.53 6.68 -0.66
N SER A 25 48.29 7.54 0.02
CA SER A 25 48.51 8.95 -0.36
C SER A 25 47.23 9.77 -0.53
N LEU A 26 46.24 9.59 0.36
CA LEU A 26 44.93 10.24 0.30
C LEU A 26 44.81 11.56 1.09
N SER A 27 45.90 12.05 1.70
CA SER A 27 45.87 13.25 2.56
C SER A 27 45.38 14.53 1.88
N THR A 28 45.42 14.58 0.55
CA THR A 28 44.99 15.73 -0.27
C THR A 28 43.72 15.44 -1.06
N ALA A 29 42.99 14.37 -0.71
CA ALA A 29 41.72 14.03 -1.33
C ALA A 29 40.69 15.13 -1.09
N THR A 30 40.10 15.64 -2.17
CA THR A 30 39.05 16.67 -2.10
C THR A 30 37.70 16.15 -2.59
N ARG A 31 37.71 15.12 -3.44
CA ARG A 31 36.50 14.63 -4.09
C ARG A 31 36.53 13.13 -4.34
N VAL A 32 35.38 12.50 -4.10
CA VAL A 32 35.08 11.13 -4.52
C VAL A 32 34.12 11.21 -5.71
N ASN A 33 34.47 10.58 -6.82
CA ASN A 33 33.69 10.62 -8.05
C ASN A 33 32.88 9.32 -8.20
N PHE A 34 31.58 9.46 -8.48
CA PHE A 34 30.61 8.42 -8.74
C PHE A 34 30.13 8.54 -10.19
N GLY A 35 30.97 8.14 -11.15
CA GLY A 35 30.74 8.42 -12.56
C GLY A 35 30.72 9.93 -12.84
N ASN A 36 29.56 10.48 -13.23
CA ASN A 36 29.39 11.91 -13.53
C ASN A 36 28.97 12.77 -12.32
N LYS A 37 28.65 12.14 -11.17
CA LYS A 37 28.37 12.82 -9.91
C LYS A 37 29.58 12.72 -8.98
N SER A 38 29.62 13.57 -7.97
CA SER A 38 30.73 13.56 -7.02
C SER A 38 30.26 14.01 -5.63
N ALA A 39 31.04 13.62 -4.62
CA ALA A 39 30.87 14.02 -3.24
C ALA A 39 32.19 14.58 -2.69
N THR A 40 32.08 15.49 -1.72
CA THR A 40 33.24 16.03 -1.01
C THR A 40 33.91 14.91 -0.20
N ALA A 41 35.22 14.74 -0.37
CA ALA A 41 36.01 13.82 0.44
C ALA A 41 36.34 14.47 1.79
N THR A 42 36.14 13.72 2.87
CA THR A 42 36.62 14.04 4.21
C THR A 42 37.82 13.16 4.51
N VAL A 43 38.99 13.77 4.63
CA VAL A 43 40.23 13.04 4.94
C VAL A 43 40.21 12.62 6.42
N VAL A 44 40.33 11.32 6.67
CA VAL A 44 40.46 10.77 8.03
C VAL A 44 41.94 10.57 8.35
N THR A 45 42.66 9.91 7.45
CA THR A 45 44.11 9.71 7.51
C THR A 45 44.71 9.77 6.10
N SER A 46 46.03 9.66 5.98
CA SER A 46 46.70 9.54 4.68
C SER A 46 46.34 8.27 3.90
N THR A 47 45.66 7.30 4.53
CA THR A 47 45.26 6.02 3.94
C THR A 47 43.75 5.78 3.98
N GLN A 48 42.96 6.74 4.50
CA GLN A 48 41.52 6.59 4.63
C GLN A 48 40.80 7.93 4.45
N ILE A 49 39.71 7.90 3.69
CA ILE A 49 38.78 9.02 3.53
C ILE A 49 37.35 8.52 3.70
N THR A 50 36.45 9.44 4.00
CA THR A 50 35.00 9.21 3.98
C THR A 50 34.30 10.21 3.09
N CYS A 51 33.11 9.88 2.59
CA CYS A 51 32.20 10.84 1.97
C CYS A 51 30.75 10.39 2.15
N THR A 52 29.80 11.32 2.05
CA THR A 52 28.38 10.99 2.00
C THR A 52 27.99 10.62 0.58
N ILE A 53 27.38 9.45 0.39
CA ILE A 53 26.95 8.98 -0.93
C ILE A 53 25.84 9.90 -1.45
N PRO A 54 26.00 10.53 -2.62
CA PRO A 54 24.97 11.40 -3.20
C PRO A 54 23.80 10.58 -3.75
N SER A 55 22.69 11.25 -4.09
CA SER A 55 21.59 10.58 -4.80
C SER A 55 21.99 10.28 -6.26
N LEU A 56 21.93 9.00 -6.61
CA LEU A 56 22.25 8.42 -7.92
C LEU A 56 21.07 7.61 -8.47
N CYS A 57 21.15 7.19 -9.73
CA CYS A 57 20.27 6.14 -10.26
C CYS A 57 20.79 4.76 -9.85
N ALA A 58 19.91 3.76 -9.75
CA ALA A 58 20.31 2.38 -9.47
C ALA A 58 21.33 1.87 -10.51
N GLY A 59 22.33 1.12 -10.06
CA GLY A 59 23.31 0.49 -10.94
C GLY A 59 24.73 0.48 -10.40
N GLN A 60 25.66 0.00 -11.24
CA GLN A 60 27.07 -0.04 -10.93
C GLN A 60 27.77 1.25 -11.36
N TYR A 61 28.57 1.80 -10.45
CA TYR A 61 29.45 2.94 -10.67
C TYR A 61 30.91 2.54 -10.47
N ASN A 62 31.80 3.20 -11.19
CA ASN A 62 33.24 3.12 -10.95
C ASN A 62 33.65 4.32 -10.10
N ILE A 63 34.13 4.05 -8.89
CA ILE A 63 34.52 5.07 -7.93
C ILE A 63 36.01 5.33 -8.03
N ASN A 64 36.38 6.60 -8.13
CA ASN A 64 37.77 7.05 -8.00
C ASN A 64 37.83 8.33 -7.18
N VAL A 65 39.02 8.68 -6.71
CA VAL A 65 39.25 9.82 -5.83
C VAL A 65 40.16 10.82 -6.53
N THR A 66 39.83 12.10 -6.44
CA THR A 66 40.72 13.20 -6.82
C THR A 66 41.50 13.65 -5.58
N ALA A 67 42.82 13.46 -5.60
CA ALA A 67 43.76 13.85 -4.54
C ALA A 67 44.86 14.74 -5.10
N GLY A 68 44.87 16.02 -4.70
CA GLY A 68 45.69 17.05 -5.33
C GLY A 68 45.39 17.15 -6.83
N THR A 69 46.41 16.97 -7.67
CA THR A 69 46.29 16.96 -9.15
C THR A 69 46.14 15.56 -9.75
N SER A 70 46.13 14.51 -8.93
CA SER A 70 46.06 13.12 -9.37
C SER A 70 44.66 12.52 -9.16
N THR A 71 44.28 11.59 -10.03
CA THR A 71 43.11 10.72 -9.83
C THR A 71 43.58 9.29 -9.59
N THR A 72 42.93 8.58 -8.66
CA THR A 72 43.28 7.19 -8.33
C THR A 72 42.84 6.20 -9.41
N ASN A 73 43.20 4.92 -9.23
CA ASN A 73 42.49 3.81 -9.87
C ASN A 73 40.99 3.82 -9.50
N SER A 74 40.20 3.02 -10.20
CA SER A 74 38.76 2.86 -9.93
C SER A 74 38.43 1.53 -9.26
N LEU A 75 37.41 1.53 -8.40
CA LEU A 75 36.81 0.33 -7.81
C LEU A 75 35.29 0.32 -8.08
N PRO A 76 34.67 -0.85 -8.29
CA PRO A 76 33.24 -0.94 -8.54
C PRO A 76 32.43 -0.66 -7.27
N PHE A 77 31.26 -0.05 -7.44
CA PHE A 77 30.31 0.26 -6.39
C PHE A 77 28.88 0.08 -6.90
N PHE A 78 28.07 -0.72 -6.21
CA PHE A 78 26.65 -0.87 -6.53
C PHE A 78 25.83 0.11 -5.71
N TYR A 79 25.02 0.91 -6.39
CA TYR A 79 24.07 1.82 -5.78
C TYR A 79 22.65 1.29 -5.92
N ALA A 80 21.91 1.22 -4.81
CA ALA A 80 20.47 0.99 -4.80
C ALA A 80 19.73 2.32 -4.63
N ALA A 81 18.83 2.63 -5.57
CA ALA A 81 17.93 3.77 -5.43
C ALA A 81 16.84 3.47 -4.40
N THR A 82 16.40 4.49 -3.68
CA THR A 82 15.24 4.40 -2.80
C THR A 82 14.01 3.97 -3.61
N PRO A 83 13.23 2.98 -3.14
CA PRO A 83 12.02 2.57 -3.82
C PRO A 83 11.03 3.73 -3.97
N ALA A 84 10.19 3.67 -5.00
CA ALA A 84 9.05 4.57 -5.15
C ALA A 84 7.83 3.76 -5.56
N VAL A 85 6.70 3.99 -4.88
CA VAL A 85 5.41 3.37 -5.21
C VAL A 85 4.62 4.36 -6.06
N ALA A 86 4.17 3.91 -7.24
CA ALA A 86 3.47 4.72 -8.22
C ALA A 86 1.99 4.33 -8.37
N ALA A 87 1.60 3.13 -7.96
CA ALA A 87 0.20 2.73 -7.81
C ALA A 87 0.04 1.51 -6.92
N VAL A 88 -1.14 1.39 -6.33
CA VAL A 88 -1.64 0.21 -5.59
C VAL A 88 -2.88 -0.31 -6.31
N THR A 89 -2.98 -1.61 -6.55
CA THR A 89 -4.12 -2.23 -7.22
C THR A 89 -4.53 -3.55 -6.57
N PRO A 90 -5.78 -3.69 -6.10
CA PRO A 90 -6.78 -2.64 -5.95
C PRO A 90 -6.33 -1.51 -5.00
N GLY A 91 -6.78 -0.27 -5.22
CA GLY A 91 -6.48 0.87 -4.34
C GLY A 91 -7.37 0.95 -3.09
N THR A 92 -8.36 0.07 -3.00
CA THR A 92 -9.30 -0.01 -1.88
C THR A 92 -9.72 -1.46 -1.65
N GLY A 93 -10.20 -1.79 -0.46
CA GLY A 93 -10.78 -3.10 -0.19
C GLY A 93 -11.43 -3.21 1.18
N THR A 94 -11.89 -4.42 1.49
CA THR A 94 -12.50 -4.73 2.79
C THR A 94 -11.49 -4.65 3.93
N ALA A 95 -11.94 -4.88 5.17
CA ALA A 95 -11.07 -5.05 6.34
C ALA A 95 -9.98 -6.11 6.18
N SER A 96 -10.16 -7.08 5.26
CA SER A 96 -9.21 -8.14 4.94
C SER A 96 -9.07 -8.26 3.42
N PRO A 97 -8.32 -7.34 2.77
CA PRO A 97 -8.41 -7.14 1.32
C PRO A 97 -7.62 -8.17 0.49
N GLY A 98 -6.75 -8.96 1.13
CA GLY A 98 -5.98 -10.01 0.46
C GLY A 98 -4.74 -9.47 -0.26
N THR A 99 -4.43 -10.04 -1.44
CA THR A 99 -3.24 -9.70 -2.21
C THR A 99 -3.43 -8.44 -3.05
N LEU A 100 -2.50 -7.50 -2.93
CA LEU A 100 -2.40 -6.28 -3.71
C LEU A 100 -1.18 -6.35 -4.64
N ALA A 101 -1.29 -5.71 -5.80
CA ALA A 101 -0.19 -5.43 -6.71
C ALA A 101 0.25 -3.98 -6.56
N LEU A 102 1.56 -3.77 -6.45
CA LEU A 102 2.20 -2.46 -6.40
C LEU A 102 3.01 -2.28 -7.68
N SER A 103 2.90 -1.10 -8.29
CA SER A 103 3.78 -0.67 -9.39
C SER A 103 4.65 0.50 -8.96
N GLY A 104 5.84 0.63 -9.56
CA GLY A 104 6.81 1.63 -9.12
C GLY A 104 8.20 1.47 -9.70
N SER A 105 9.22 1.74 -8.88
CA SER A 105 10.63 1.58 -9.24
C SER A 105 11.48 1.23 -8.02
N GLY A 106 12.64 0.59 -8.24
CA GLY A 106 13.57 0.25 -7.16
C GLY A 106 13.06 -0.89 -6.26
N PHE A 107 12.19 -1.76 -6.77
CA PHE A 107 11.66 -2.89 -6.01
C PHE A 107 12.58 -4.11 -5.99
N LEU A 108 13.68 -4.12 -6.76
CA LEU A 108 14.64 -5.22 -6.70
C LEU A 108 15.18 -5.38 -5.27
N ASN A 109 15.01 -6.60 -4.74
CA ASN A 109 15.36 -6.97 -3.36
C ASN A 109 14.62 -6.18 -2.28
N ALA A 110 13.43 -5.65 -2.58
CA ALA A 110 12.53 -5.15 -1.54
C ALA A 110 12.31 -6.22 -0.47
N SER A 111 12.45 -5.84 0.80
CA SER A 111 12.45 -6.73 1.95
C SER A 111 11.19 -6.63 2.81
N ALA A 112 10.47 -5.52 2.72
CA ALA A 112 9.24 -5.30 3.48
C ALA A 112 8.30 -4.32 2.77
N VAL A 113 7.01 -4.48 3.04
CA VAL A 113 5.96 -3.52 2.69
C VAL A 113 5.15 -3.23 3.95
N THR A 114 4.92 -1.95 4.25
CA THR A 114 4.23 -1.50 5.48
C THR A 114 3.02 -0.66 5.12
N PHE A 115 1.91 -0.89 5.81
CA PHE A 115 0.61 -0.25 5.64
C PHE A 115 0.37 0.71 6.81
N GLY A 116 0.94 1.92 6.75
CA GLY A 116 0.84 2.92 7.80
C GLY A 116 0.99 2.35 9.23
N ALA A 117 0.02 2.67 10.09
CA ALA A 117 -0.05 2.15 11.45
C ALA A 117 -0.67 0.74 11.58
N ILE A 118 -1.26 0.20 10.50
CA ILE A 118 -1.85 -1.16 10.47
C ILE A 118 -0.74 -2.22 10.55
N GLY A 119 0.42 -1.91 9.97
CA GLY A 119 1.64 -2.71 10.15
C GLY A 119 2.13 -3.38 8.87
N ALA A 120 2.90 -4.45 9.03
CA ALA A 120 3.59 -5.10 7.91
C ALA A 120 2.66 -5.98 7.07
N GLY A 121 2.79 -5.87 5.75
CA GLY A 121 2.25 -6.86 4.82
C GLY A 121 3.04 -8.18 4.87
N THR A 122 2.43 -9.22 4.32
CA THR A 122 3.02 -10.57 4.24
C THR A 122 3.11 -11.05 2.80
N ALA A 123 3.80 -12.18 2.55
CA ALA A 123 3.95 -12.77 1.21
C ALA A 123 4.48 -11.79 0.14
N VAL A 124 5.38 -10.88 0.54
CA VAL A 124 6.03 -9.92 -0.36
C VAL A 124 6.78 -10.68 -1.45
N THR A 125 6.37 -10.49 -2.70
CA THR A 125 6.96 -11.14 -3.88
C THR A 125 7.35 -10.08 -4.89
N VAL A 126 8.65 -9.89 -5.11
CA VAL A 126 9.17 -9.01 -6.15
C VAL A 126 9.04 -9.72 -7.50
N VAL A 127 8.26 -9.13 -8.41
CA VAL A 127 8.09 -9.66 -9.78
C VAL A 127 9.20 -9.15 -10.68
N ASN A 128 9.48 -7.84 -10.60
CA ASN A 128 10.59 -7.15 -11.27
C ASN A 128 10.86 -5.81 -10.57
N ASP A 129 11.78 -4.99 -11.09
CA ASP A 129 12.13 -3.71 -10.45
C ASP A 129 10.97 -2.71 -10.32
N SER A 130 9.94 -2.87 -11.14
CA SER A 130 8.77 -1.99 -11.19
C SER A 130 7.48 -2.65 -10.73
N GLN A 131 7.51 -3.90 -10.29
CA GLN A 131 6.30 -4.63 -9.87
C GLN A 131 6.57 -5.57 -8.69
N LEU A 132 5.69 -5.50 -7.69
CA LEU A 132 5.70 -6.33 -6.49
C LEU A 132 4.27 -6.70 -6.12
N THR A 133 4.06 -7.89 -5.55
CA THR A 133 2.80 -8.25 -4.90
C THR A 133 2.99 -8.42 -3.40
N VAL A 134 1.96 -8.11 -2.62
CA VAL A 134 1.96 -8.23 -1.16
C VAL A 134 0.57 -8.61 -0.68
N THR A 135 0.46 -9.46 0.34
CA THR A 135 -0.78 -9.66 1.08
C THR A 135 -0.89 -8.61 2.17
N ALA A 136 -1.90 -7.75 2.05
CA ALA A 136 -2.15 -6.69 3.01
C ALA A 136 -2.56 -7.27 4.38
N PRO A 137 -2.15 -6.65 5.49
CA PRO A 137 -2.62 -7.04 6.81
C PRO A 137 -4.11 -6.72 6.96
N ALA A 138 -4.78 -7.47 7.84
CA ALA A 138 -6.14 -7.14 8.25
C ALA A 138 -6.13 -5.84 9.06
N HIS A 139 -7.11 -4.96 8.82
CA HIS A 139 -7.19 -3.65 9.48
C HIS A 139 -7.41 -3.77 11.00
N GLY A 140 -8.30 -4.68 11.41
CA GLY A 140 -8.73 -4.83 12.80
C GLY A 140 -10.01 -4.04 13.08
N ALA A 141 -10.02 -3.30 14.19
CA ALA A 141 -11.18 -2.51 14.61
C ALA A 141 -11.17 -1.13 13.95
N PHE A 142 -12.29 -0.74 13.35
CA PHE A 142 -12.46 0.59 12.76
C PHE A 142 -13.04 1.58 13.78
N THR A 143 -12.64 2.84 13.65
CA THR A 143 -13.29 3.98 14.34
C THR A 143 -14.40 4.61 13.50
N GLY A 144 -14.41 4.37 12.18
CA GLY A 144 -15.42 4.85 11.24
C GLY A 144 -15.70 3.82 10.14
N CYS A 145 -16.20 4.28 8.99
CA CYS A 145 -16.54 3.38 7.87
C CYS A 145 -15.40 3.15 6.88
N GLN A 146 -14.34 3.96 6.97
CA GLN A 146 -13.13 3.81 6.18
C GLN A 146 -11.91 4.30 6.93
N ASP A 147 -10.74 3.79 6.54
CA ASP A 147 -9.43 4.28 6.99
C ASP A 147 -8.45 4.25 5.82
N THR A 148 -7.72 5.34 5.62
CA THR A 148 -6.77 5.50 4.52
C THR A 148 -5.35 5.44 5.06
N VAL A 149 -4.53 4.56 4.49
CA VAL A 149 -3.15 4.37 4.91
C VAL A 149 -2.20 4.52 3.73
N ASP A 150 -1.01 5.06 4.00
CA ASP A 150 0.08 5.05 3.02
C ASP A 150 0.80 3.69 3.04
N ILE A 151 1.06 3.15 1.85
CA ILE A 151 1.85 1.93 1.68
C ILE A 151 3.30 2.28 1.35
N THR A 152 4.23 1.83 2.18
CA THR A 152 5.66 2.05 1.95
C THR A 152 6.38 0.74 1.63
N VAL A 153 7.33 0.79 0.70
CA VAL A 153 8.20 -0.33 0.34
C VAL A 153 9.60 -0.06 0.85
N THR A 154 10.17 -1.01 1.58
CA THR A 154 11.56 -0.96 2.05
C THR A 154 12.43 -1.90 1.23
N GLY A 155 13.56 -1.39 0.75
CA GLY A 155 14.59 -2.15 0.06
C GLY A 155 15.99 -1.67 0.41
N PRO A 156 17.03 -2.13 -0.31
CA PRO A 156 18.41 -1.75 -0.02
C PRO A 156 18.68 -0.24 -0.16
N GLY A 157 17.88 0.45 -0.99
CA GLY A 157 17.93 1.90 -1.16
C GLY A 157 17.27 2.71 -0.04
N GLY A 158 16.69 2.05 0.96
CA GLY A 158 15.87 2.66 2.02
C GLY A 158 14.37 2.39 1.83
N THR A 159 13.55 3.20 2.49
CA THR A 159 12.08 3.13 2.43
C THR A 159 11.54 4.21 1.50
N SER A 160 10.53 3.85 0.70
CA SER A 160 9.84 4.82 -0.17
C SER A 160 9.23 5.96 0.64
N THR A 161 9.21 7.15 0.04
CA THR A 161 8.39 8.27 0.55
C THR A 161 6.91 7.98 0.32
N THR A 162 6.05 8.60 1.13
CA THR A 162 4.59 8.50 0.97
C THR A 162 4.06 9.53 -0.03
N SER A 163 2.92 9.21 -0.65
CA SER A 163 2.27 10.00 -1.69
C SER A 163 0.82 9.55 -1.88
N VAL A 164 0.00 10.36 -2.56
CA VAL A 164 -1.38 9.96 -2.89
C VAL A 164 -1.46 8.68 -3.75
N ALA A 165 -0.39 8.32 -4.44
CA ALA A 165 -0.35 7.16 -5.32
C ALA A 165 -0.14 5.83 -4.58
N ASP A 166 0.33 5.90 -3.33
CA ASP A 166 0.58 4.74 -2.47
C ASP A 166 -0.47 4.55 -1.37
N GLN A 167 -1.54 5.34 -1.42
CA GLN A 167 -2.65 5.20 -0.49
C GLN A 167 -3.50 3.98 -0.82
N PHE A 168 -3.93 3.31 0.25
CA PHE A 168 -4.92 2.24 0.22
C PHE A 168 -6.03 2.55 1.21
N VAL A 169 -7.29 2.43 0.78
CA VAL A 169 -8.46 2.65 1.63
C VAL A 169 -9.05 1.32 2.07
N TYR A 170 -8.99 1.07 3.38
CA TYR A 170 -9.75 0.01 4.03
C TYR A 170 -11.18 0.49 4.26
N TYR A 171 -12.16 -0.34 3.89
CA TYR A 171 -13.57 -0.11 4.18
C TYR A 171 -14.07 -1.10 5.23
N ASN A 172 -14.80 -0.59 6.21
CA ASN A 172 -15.51 -1.40 7.18
C ASN A 172 -16.76 -2.00 6.54
N ALA A 173 -17.15 -3.21 6.97
CA ALA A 173 -18.38 -3.82 6.48
C ALA A 173 -19.60 -3.02 6.96
N PRO A 174 -20.66 -2.92 6.14
CA PRO A 174 -21.90 -2.29 6.57
C PRO A 174 -22.60 -3.16 7.60
N ALA A 175 -23.41 -2.56 8.46
CA ALA A 175 -24.23 -3.30 9.42
C ALA A 175 -25.68 -2.82 9.32
N VAL A 176 -26.62 -3.74 9.34
CA VAL A 176 -28.06 -3.46 9.39
C VAL A 176 -28.55 -3.67 10.83
N THR A 177 -29.27 -2.70 11.36
CA THR A 177 -29.82 -2.72 12.73
C THR A 177 -31.34 -2.68 12.78
N GLY A 178 -32.02 -2.50 11.65
CA GLY A 178 -33.47 -2.57 11.58
C GLY A 178 -34.05 -2.15 10.24
N LEU A 179 -35.24 -2.68 9.94
CA LEU A 179 -36.03 -2.38 8.76
C LEU A 179 -37.37 -1.73 9.15
N SER A 180 -37.83 -0.75 8.36
CA SER A 180 -39.17 -0.18 8.54
C SER A 180 -39.77 0.28 7.20
N PRO A 181 -40.87 -0.33 6.72
CA PRO A 181 -41.48 -1.56 7.24
C PRO A 181 -40.59 -2.80 7.00
N ASP A 182 -40.78 -3.86 7.78
CA ASP A 182 -40.14 -5.18 7.64
C ASP A 182 -40.97 -6.16 6.79
N THR A 183 -42.04 -5.69 6.16
CA THR A 183 -42.87 -6.47 5.26
C THR A 183 -43.52 -5.59 4.21
N GLY A 184 -43.82 -6.16 3.04
CA GLY A 184 -44.56 -5.47 2.00
C GLY A 184 -44.41 -6.11 0.61
N PRO A 185 -45.28 -5.72 -0.33
CA PRO A 185 -45.19 -6.16 -1.72
C PRO A 185 -44.04 -5.44 -2.45
N ALA A 186 -43.78 -5.87 -3.70
CA ALA A 186 -42.88 -5.19 -4.61
C ALA A 186 -43.21 -3.68 -4.71
N GLY A 187 -42.18 -2.83 -4.73
CA GLY A 187 -42.31 -1.37 -4.73
C GLY A 187 -42.40 -0.73 -3.34
N THR A 188 -42.52 -1.51 -2.27
CA THR A 188 -42.45 -0.99 -0.89
C THR A 188 -41.12 -0.31 -0.65
N SER A 189 -41.15 0.91 -0.10
CA SER A 189 -39.95 1.63 0.32
C SER A 189 -39.63 1.27 1.77
N VAL A 190 -38.52 0.58 1.97
CA VAL A 190 -38.00 0.15 3.27
C VAL A 190 -36.91 1.11 3.71
N THR A 191 -37.09 1.72 4.88
CA THR A 191 -36.02 2.42 5.57
C THR A 191 -35.17 1.40 6.31
N VAL A 192 -33.91 1.29 5.91
CA VAL A 192 -32.89 0.45 6.53
C VAL A 192 -32.05 1.33 7.45
N THR A 193 -32.00 0.98 8.73
CA THR A 193 -31.14 1.64 9.72
C THR A 193 -29.89 0.82 9.95
N GLY A 194 -28.75 1.47 10.20
CA GLY A 194 -27.48 0.77 10.32
C GLY A 194 -26.25 1.66 10.36
N THR A 195 -25.14 1.18 9.80
CA THR A 195 -23.87 1.91 9.67
C THR A 195 -23.21 1.65 8.32
N CYS A 196 -22.40 2.62 7.88
CA CYS A 196 -21.59 2.57 6.67
C CYS A 196 -22.39 2.50 5.36
N PHE A 197 -23.43 3.32 5.25
CA PHE A 197 -24.28 3.38 4.07
C PHE A 197 -23.92 4.50 3.07
N ASP A 198 -22.76 5.16 3.16
CA ASP A 198 -22.40 6.24 2.22
C ASP A 198 -22.01 5.74 0.83
N THR A 199 -21.50 4.52 0.74
CA THR A 199 -20.93 3.94 -0.48
C THR A 199 -21.61 2.62 -0.83
N VAL A 200 -22.94 2.58 -0.72
CA VAL A 200 -23.72 1.39 -1.11
C VAL A 200 -23.60 1.14 -2.61
N ILE A 201 -23.26 -0.09 -2.97
CA ILE A 201 -23.16 -0.54 -4.36
C ILE A 201 -24.33 -1.44 -4.75
N ASP A 202 -24.93 -2.15 -3.78
CA ASP A 202 -26.14 -2.93 -3.99
C ASP A 202 -26.86 -3.19 -2.64
N ALA A 203 -28.14 -3.56 -2.71
CA ALA A 203 -28.91 -4.11 -1.62
C ALA A 203 -29.69 -5.33 -2.13
N THR A 204 -29.59 -6.47 -1.46
CA THR A 204 -30.14 -7.74 -1.95
C THR A 204 -31.08 -8.36 -0.94
N PHE A 205 -32.12 -9.04 -1.44
CA PHE A 205 -33.03 -9.88 -0.66
C PHE A 205 -32.65 -11.34 -0.90
N THR A 206 -32.07 -12.00 0.11
CA THR A 206 -31.66 -13.41 0.06
C THR A 206 -32.65 -14.26 0.85
N PRO A 207 -33.31 -15.29 0.29
CA PRO A 207 -34.21 -16.14 1.06
C PRO A 207 -33.51 -16.78 2.27
N THR A 208 -34.10 -16.67 3.46
CA THR A 208 -33.50 -17.20 4.71
C THR A 208 -33.36 -18.73 4.70
N ALA A 209 -34.20 -19.42 3.93
CA ALA A 209 -34.14 -20.87 3.73
C ALA A 209 -33.07 -21.30 2.69
N GLY A 210 -32.30 -20.35 2.14
CA GLY A 210 -31.38 -20.56 1.04
C GLY A 210 -32.05 -20.37 -0.33
N GLY A 211 -31.28 -19.89 -1.29
CA GLY A 211 -31.76 -19.60 -2.65
C GLY A 211 -30.94 -18.52 -3.33
N ALA A 212 -31.35 -18.13 -4.54
CA ALA A 212 -30.74 -17.01 -5.25
C ALA A 212 -31.20 -15.68 -4.66
N SER A 213 -30.25 -14.77 -4.45
CA SER A 213 -30.53 -13.40 -4.03
C SER A 213 -31.15 -12.59 -5.17
N ILE A 214 -32.05 -11.68 -4.83
CA ILE A 214 -32.69 -10.74 -5.76
C ILE A 214 -32.25 -9.32 -5.35
N SER A 215 -31.56 -8.60 -6.25
CA SER A 215 -31.19 -7.20 -6.00
C SER A 215 -32.43 -6.31 -5.92
N ALA A 216 -32.37 -5.29 -5.07
CA ALA A 216 -33.40 -4.28 -4.92
C ALA A 216 -33.66 -3.54 -6.25
N THR A 217 -34.87 -3.00 -6.43
CA THR A 217 -35.17 -2.23 -7.64
C THR A 217 -34.37 -0.93 -7.69
N SER A 218 -34.20 -0.30 -6.53
CA SER A 218 -33.36 0.87 -6.35
C SER A 218 -33.04 1.03 -4.86
N PHE A 219 -32.01 1.83 -4.58
CA PHE A 219 -31.70 2.27 -3.24
C PHE A 219 -31.21 3.71 -3.27
N THR A 220 -31.31 4.40 -2.14
CA THR A 220 -30.81 5.77 -1.98
C THR A 220 -30.24 5.93 -0.58
N SER A 221 -28.94 6.16 -0.49
CA SER A 221 -28.26 6.49 0.76
C SER A 221 -28.75 7.85 1.24
N ALA A 222 -29.44 7.87 2.39
CA ALA A 222 -29.93 9.11 2.99
C ALA A 222 -28.89 9.69 3.97
N SER A 223 -28.13 8.83 4.64
CA SER A 223 -26.98 9.17 5.50
C SER A 223 -26.11 7.93 5.75
N GLU A 224 -24.99 8.10 6.46
CA GLU A 224 -24.16 7.00 6.99
C GLU A 224 -24.95 5.89 7.70
N THR A 225 -26.10 6.24 8.29
CA THR A 225 -26.89 5.34 9.15
C THR A 225 -28.28 5.02 8.61
N GLN A 226 -28.66 5.58 7.46
CA GLN A 226 -29.98 5.35 6.86
C GLN A 226 -29.89 5.17 5.34
N LEU A 227 -30.51 4.10 4.87
CA LEU A 227 -30.63 3.75 3.46
C LEU A 227 -32.11 3.50 3.16
N ILE A 228 -32.61 4.04 2.05
CA ILE A 228 -33.95 3.71 1.54
C ILE A 228 -33.77 2.65 0.46
N VAL A 229 -34.45 1.51 0.57
CA VAL A 229 -34.41 0.39 -0.37
C VAL A 229 -35.80 0.11 -0.91
N VAL A 230 -35.94 -0.05 -2.22
CA VAL A 230 -37.21 -0.38 -2.86
C VAL A 230 -37.28 -1.87 -3.15
N VAL A 231 -38.26 -2.54 -2.54
CA VAL A 231 -38.48 -4.00 -2.64
C VAL A 231 -38.66 -4.42 -4.10
N PRO A 232 -37.90 -5.40 -4.59
CA PRO A 232 -38.00 -5.86 -5.97
C PRO A 232 -39.23 -6.72 -6.23
N ALA A 233 -39.56 -6.87 -7.50
CA ALA A 233 -40.50 -7.91 -7.92
C ALA A 233 -39.89 -9.30 -7.73
N GLY A 234 -40.75 -10.32 -7.58
CA GLY A 234 -40.33 -11.71 -7.52
C GLY A 234 -40.05 -12.26 -6.11
N LEU A 235 -40.23 -11.45 -5.06
CA LEU A 235 -40.30 -11.99 -3.70
C LEU A 235 -41.60 -12.81 -3.53
N ALA A 236 -41.48 -14.01 -2.98
CA ALA A 236 -42.60 -14.90 -2.73
C ALA A 236 -43.34 -14.49 -1.45
N VAL A 237 -44.67 -14.47 -1.54
CA VAL A 237 -45.56 -14.12 -0.42
C VAL A 237 -45.34 -15.06 0.76
N GLY A 238 -45.20 -14.50 1.96
CA GLY A 238 -44.99 -15.23 3.21
C GLY A 238 -43.58 -15.82 3.39
N THR A 239 -42.67 -15.57 2.44
CA THR A 239 -41.26 -15.98 2.56
C THR A 239 -40.46 -14.86 3.22
N THR A 240 -39.53 -15.24 4.10
CA THR A 240 -38.59 -14.31 4.73
C THR A 240 -37.27 -14.22 3.97
N TYR A 241 -36.72 -13.01 3.91
CA TYR A 241 -35.51 -12.66 3.19
C TYR A 241 -34.58 -11.86 4.11
N ASP A 242 -33.28 -12.12 4.05
CA ASP A 242 -32.26 -11.25 4.63
C ASP A 242 -32.02 -10.09 3.66
N LEU A 243 -32.32 -8.87 4.08
CA LEU A 243 -32.04 -7.63 3.35
C LEU A 243 -30.59 -7.20 3.65
N GLN A 244 -29.67 -7.67 2.82
CA GLN A 244 -28.25 -7.38 2.99
C GLN A 244 -27.82 -6.16 2.18
N VAL A 245 -27.01 -5.30 2.78
CA VAL A 245 -26.42 -4.11 2.14
C VAL A 245 -25.00 -4.43 1.72
N ILE A 246 -24.62 -4.05 0.51
CA ILE A 246 -23.30 -4.29 -0.07
C ILE A 246 -22.62 -2.95 -0.29
N THR A 247 -21.37 -2.84 0.18
CA THR A 247 -20.49 -1.68 0.00
C THR A 247 -19.09 -2.18 -0.41
N PRO A 248 -18.11 -1.30 -0.71
CA PRO A 248 -16.72 -1.69 -0.85
C PRO A 248 -16.14 -2.43 0.37
N GLY A 249 -16.71 -2.22 1.56
CA GLY A 249 -16.35 -2.95 2.79
C GLY A 249 -16.86 -4.38 2.86
N GLY A 250 -17.70 -4.78 1.90
CA GLY A 250 -18.31 -6.10 1.81
C GLY A 250 -19.83 -6.07 2.01
N THR A 251 -20.40 -7.24 2.26
CA THR A 251 -21.82 -7.44 2.53
C THR A 251 -22.08 -7.38 4.03
N SER A 252 -23.20 -6.79 4.43
CA SER A 252 -23.62 -6.80 5.83
C SER A 252 -23.85 -8.23 6.33
N ALA A 253 -23.53 -8.46 7.60
CA ALA A 253 -23.79 -9.75 8.23
C ALA A 253 -25.30 -10.04 8.28
N VAL A 254 -25.67 -11.30 8.10
CA VAL A 254 -27.04 -11.78 8.30
C VAL A 254 -27.40 -11.70 9.78
N VAL A 255 -28.45 -10.96 10.11
CA VAL A 255 -28.91 -10.74 11.49
C VAL A 255 -30.42 -10.69 11.55
N ALA A 256 -31.04 -11.05 12.69
CA ALA A 256 -32.50 -10.99 12.80
C ALA A 256 -33.12 -9.61 12.50
N ALA A 257 -32.35 -8.53 12.62
CA ALA A 257 -32.77 -7.17 12.33
C ALA A 257 -32.87 -6.83 10.83
N ASP A 258 -32.33 -7.67 9.94
CA ASP A 258 -32.40 -7.49 8.48
C ASP A 258 -33.45 -8.37 7.80
N VAL A 259 -34.27 -9.09 8.58
CA VAL A 259 -35.29 -9.99 8.05
C VAL A 259 -36.50 -9.21 7.54
N PHE A 260 -36.79 -9.38 6.25
CA PHE A 260 -37.96 -8.83 5.55
C PHE A 260 -38.93 -9.94 5.11
N THR A 261 -40.23 -9.74 5.26
CA THR A 261 -41.26 -10.70 4.82
C THR A 261 -41.98 -10.21 3.55
N GLY A 262 -41.86 -10.96 2.45
CA GLY A 262 -42.58 -10.67 1.20
C GLY A 262 -44.10 -10.79 1.37
N ALA A 263 -44.86 -9.84 0.82
CA ALA A 263 -46.33 -9.79 0.88
C ALA A 263 -46.99 -9.74 -0.50
#